data_AF-A0A511YGG6-F1
#
_entry.id   AF-A0A511YGG6-F1
#
_cell.length_a   1.000
_cell.length_b   1.000
_cell.length_c   1.000
_cell.angle_alpha   90.00
_cell.angle_beta   90.00
_cell.angle_gamma   90.00
#
_symmetry.space_group_name_H-M   'P 1'
#
loop_
_entity.id
_entity.type
_entity.pdbx_description
1 polymer ?
#
loop_
_entity_poly.entity_id
_entity_poly.type
_entity_poly.pdbx_seq_one_letter_code
_entity_poly.pdbx_strand_id
1 'polypeptide(L)'
;MKLPTDIEDRYLNEVLANRSLEDLPDEEWKLIEDFENYAISNYGRIKSLERIVINSTGGVWRMKDTIKKLRVYKYFNKQLNKDFYTVRGSLCSEGKDYGKSIPRLVYYHFVEKFDMEDRSFLISFKDNNQFHVHADNLEKLSVSELHYKTMKLKRGKKRDFDRPVSQYTVEGDFVASYDNMDAAADSVGISRTNILDVIEKEHLTAGQFRWFLKGDGPSEKDLIPAAKKKPDKILNTSVWNRLGRPDIDMNNPPACMNLSLADLPDEVWKPIPGIEDRFHISSKGRIKRLNTWTHAKCKRFISEHIMALYLNFYSDEIYYFFVDLNYKGKRVQVRINKYLYYCFIGEFDLKNRTNVVINESKPLWNIDLAHLSLRHISSHLNKKKTE
;
A
#
# COMPACT_ATOMS: atom_id res chain seq x y z
N MET A 1 14.63 -11.16 -16.86
CA MET A 1 14.59 -11.76 -18.21
C MET A 1 15.98 -12.29 -18.57
N LYS A 2 16.12 -13.10 -19.63
CA LYS A 2 17.45 -13.44 -20.19
C LYS A 2 18.12 -12.15 -20.71
N LEU A 3 19.44 -12.12 -20.85
CA LEU A 3 20.14 -11.02 -21.54
C LEU A 3 19.49 -10.81 -22.92
N PRO A 4 19.14 -9.56 -23.30
CA PRO A 4 18.63 -9.26 -24.63
C PRO A 4 19.71 -9.60 -25.66
N THR A 5 19.37 -10.40 -26.67
CA THR A 5 20.31 -10.77 -27.75
C THR A 5 20.11 -9.91 -29.00
N ASP A 6 19.06 -9.10 -29.00
CA ASP A 6 18.63 -8.17 -30.05
C ASP A 6 19.20 -6.76 -29.87
N ILE A 7 19.91 -6.50 -28.76
CA ILE A 7 20.57 -5.21 -28.51
C ILE A 7 21.97 -5.26 -29.11
N GLU A 8 22.24 -4.36 -30.05
CA GLU A 8 23.58 -4.13 -30.63
C GLU A 8 24.48 -3.40 -29.63
N ASP A 9 24.96 -4.14 -28.62
CA ASP A 9 25.94 -3.68 -27.65
C ASP A 9 27.10 -4.67 -27.57
N ARG A 10 28.30 -4.19 -27.92
CA ARG A 10 29.50 -5.02 -28.02
C ARG A 10 29.88 -5.64 -26.68
N TYR A 11 29.82 -4.86 -25.59
CA TYR A 11 30.16 -5.33 -24.26
C TYR A 11 29.16 -6.38 -23.77
N LEU A 12 27.87 -6.16 -24.01
CA LEU A 12 26.82 -7.12 -23.69
C LEU A 12 27.07 -8.48 -24.37
N ASN A 13 27.37 -8.46 -25.67
CA ASN A 13 27.49 -9.68 -26.47
C ASN A 13 28.84 -10.40 -26.29
N GLU A 14 29.95 -9.66 -26.26
CA GLU A 14 31.31 -10.23 -26.19
C GLU A 14 31.76 -10.53 -24.76
N VAL A 15 31.20 -9.84 -23.75
CA VAL A 15 31.62 -9.97 -22.34
C VAL A 15 30.54 -10.62 -21.49
N LEU A 16 29.38 -9.96 -21.34
CA LEU A 16 28.36 -10.41 -20.37
C LEU A 16 27.60 -11.67 -20.82
N ALA A 17 27.43 -11.86 -22.12
CA ALA A 17 26.82 -13.05 -22.69
C ALA A 17 27.84 -14.20 -22.93
N ASN A 18 29.14 -13.91 -22.84
CA ASN A 18 30.20 -14.89 -23.05
C ASN A 18 30.25 -15.91 -21.91
N ARG A 19 30.12 -17.19 -22.27
CA ARG A 19 30.12 -18.33 -21.35
C ARG A 19 31.36 -19.22 -21.47
N SER A 20 32.34 -18.84 -22.29
CA SER A 20 33.64 -19.50 -22.36
C SER A 20 34.31 -19.45 -20.98
N LEU A 21 35.11 -20.46 -20.64
CA LEU A 21 35.96 -20.43 -19.44
C LEU A 21 37.27 -19.68 -19.68
N GLU A 22 37.59 -19.38 -20.94
CA GLU A 22 38.73 -18.57 -21.30
C GLU A 22 38.59 -17.16 -20.72
N ASP A 23 39.71 -16.67 -20.20
CA ASP A 23 39.80 -15.33 -19.65
C ASP A 23 39.94 -14.32 -20.79
N LEU A 24 39.28 -13.18 -20.65
CA LEU A 24 39.43 -12.06 -21.58
C LEU A 24 40.78 -11.36 -21.34
N PRO A 25 41.26 -10.55 -22.30
CA PRO A 25 42.45 -9.72 -22.09
C PRO A 25 42.31 -8.87 -20.80
N ASP A 26 43.32 -8.97 -19.94
CA ASP A 26 43.40 -8.27 -18.65
C ASP A 26 42.23 -8.58 -17.70
N GLU A 27 41.62 -9.76 -17.82
CA GLU A 27 40.57 -10.21 -16.91
C GLU A 27 41.15 -10.71 -15.59
N GLU A 28 40.80 -10.00 -14.52
CA GLU A 28 41.16 -10.36 -13.15
C GLU A 28 39.95 -10.95 -12.43
N TRP A 29 40.15 -12.02 -11.66
CA TRP A 29 39.11 -12.69 -10.88
C TRP A 29 39.33 -12.54 -9.37
N LYS A 30 38.27 -12.22 -8.63
CA LYS A 30 38.27 -12.15 -7.15
C LYS A 30 37.14 -13.00 -6.57
N LEU A 31 37.39 -13.65 -5.43
CA LEU A 31 36.35 -14.37 -4.69
C LEU A 31 35.28 -13.39 -4.19
N ILE A 32 34.02 -13.81 -4.27
CA ILE A 32 32.90 -13.02 -3.76
C ILE A 32 32.76 -13.29 -2.26
N GLU A 33 32.84 -12.23 -1.44
CA GLU A 33 32.65 -12.32 0.01
C GLU A 33 31.24 -12.86 0.33
N ASP A 34 31.12 -13.70 1.36
CA ASP A 34 29.93 -14.48 1.72
C ASP A 34 29.46 -15.54 0.68
N PHE A 35 30.17 -15.63 -0.45
CA PHE A 35 29.87 -16.53 -1.55
C PHE A 35 31.16 -17.15 -2.10
N GLU A 36 31.96 -17.76 -1.22
CA GLU A 36 33.30 -18.33 -1.50
C GLU A 36 33.33 -19.29 -2.70
N ASN A 37 32.19 -19.90 -2.97
CA ASN A 37 31.88 -20.76 -4.10
C ASN A 37 31.87 -20.05 -5.49
N TYR A 38 32.06 -18.74 -5.52
CA TYR A 38 31.97 -17.91 -6.71
C TYR A 38 33.09 -16.89 -6.77
N ALA A 39 33.55 -16.61 -7.98
CA ALA A 39 34.42 -15.49 -8.29
C ALA A 39 33.72 -14.52 -9.25
N ILE A 40 34.04 -13.24 -9.13
CA ILE A 40 33.63 -12.19 -10.05
C ILE A 40 34.84 -11.58 -10.73
N SER A 41 34.72 -11.27 -12.02
CA SER A 41 35.77 -10.58 -12.75
C SER A 41 35.62 -9.06 -12.76
N ASN A 42 36.71 -8.33 -13.02
CA ASN A 42 36.69 -6.88 -13.27
C ASN A 42 35.76 -6.48 -14.42
N TYR A 43 35.49 -7.41 -15.35
CA TYR A 43 34.51 -7.27 -16.44
C TYR A 43 33.05 -7.58 -16.03
N GLY A 44 32.82 -8.08 -14.81
CA GLY A 44 31.49 -8.42 -14.29
C GLY A 44 30.95 -9.79 -14.72
N ARG A 45 31.81 -10.68 -15.23
CA ARG A 45 31.46 -12.11 -15.38
C ARG A 45 31.47 -12.78 -13.99
N ILE A 46 30.62 -13.80 -13.82
CA ILE A 46 30.60 -14.61 -12.58
C ILE A 46 31.04 -16.04 -12.93
N LYS A 47 32.06 -16.53 -12.27
CA LYS A 47 32.57 -17.91 -12.36
C LYS A 47 32.10 -18.66 -11.12
N SER A 48 31.35 -19.74 -11.32
CA SER A 48 31.04 -20.71 -10.26
C SER A 48 32.18 -21.69 -10.19
N LEU A 49 32.83 -21.78 -9.03
CA LEU A 49 34.02 -22.58 -8.85
C LEU A 49 33.70 -24.07 -8.72
N GLU A 50 34.62 -24.91 -9.18
CA GLU A 50 34.57 -26.35 -9.02
C GLU A 50 34.47 -26.73 -7.54
N ARG A 51 33.51 -27.60 -7.22
CA ARG A 51 33.28 -28.07 -5.86
C ARG A 51 32.49 -29.37 -5.82
N ILE A 52 32.61 -30.07 -4.70
CA ILE A 52 31.81 -31.23 -4.38
C ILE A 52 30.65 -30.79 -3.49
N VAL A 53 29.42 -31.08 -3.90
CA VAL A 53 28.20 -30.76 -3.15
C VAL A 53 27.51 -32.06 -2.76
N ILE A 54 27.19 -32.21 -1.47
CA ILE A 54 26.43 -33.34 -0.96
C ILE A 54 24.96 -32.92 -0.87
N ASN A 55 24.06 -33.67 -1.50
CA ASN A 55 22.63 -33.38 -1.43
C ASN A 55 22.02 -33.91 -0.11
N SER A 56 20.76 -33.58 0.17
CA SER A 56 20.08 -34.00 1.40
C SER A 56 19.89 -35.51 1.54
N THR A 57 20.08 -36.30 0.46
CA THR A 57 20.01 -37.76 0.46
C THR A 57 21.39 -38.42 0.48
N GLY A 58 22.47 -37.66 0.73
CA GLY A 58 23.85 -38.15 0.78
C GLY A 58 24.53 -38.38 -0.59
N GLY A 59 23.85 -38.05 -1.69
CA GLY A 59 24.39 -38.10 -3.04
C GLY A 59 25.43 -37.01 -3.28
N VAL A 60 26.57 -37.39 -3.85
CA VAL A 60 27.71 -36.52 -4.10
C VAL A 60 27.68 -36.00 -5.53
N TRP A 61 27.66 -34.68 -5.71
CA TRP A 61 27.65 -34.01 -7.00
C TRP A 61 28.93 -33.21 -7.19
N ARG A 62 29.71 -33.53 -8.23
CA ARG A 62 30.87 -32.73 -8.63
C ARG A 62 30.42 -31.64 -9.60
N MET A 63 30.38 -30.40 -9.13
CA MET A 63 30.16 -29.23 -9.96
C MET A 63 31.49 -28.78 -10.54
N LYS A 64 31.57 -28.59 -11.87
CA LYS A 64 32.76 -28.05 -12.54
C LYS A 64 32.70 -26.53 -12.61
N ASP A 65 33.84 -25.92 -12.91
CA ASP A 65 33.91 -24.49 -13.23
C ASP A 65 32.94 -24.14 -14.35
N THR A 66 32.12 -23.12 -14.13
CA THR A 66 31.19 -22.62 -15.14
C THR A 66 31.00 -21.11 -15.04
N ILE A 67 30.95 -20.43 -16.18
CA ILE A 67 30.48 -19.03 -16.21
C ILE A 67 28.96 -18.99 -16.09
N LYS A 68 28.50 -18.29 -15.06
CA LYS A 68 27.09 -18.15 -14.72
C LYS A 68 26.41 -17.20 -15.70
N LYS A 69 25.22 -17.61 -16.13
CA LYS A 69 24.34 -16.77 -16.93
C LYS A 69 23.78 -15.62 -16.09
N LEU A 70 24.02 -14.39 -16.54
CA LEU A 70 23.47 -13.19 -15.92
C LEU A 70 22.01 -12.95 -16.34
N ARG A 71 21.30 -12.15 -15.53
CA ARG A 71 19.91 -11.74 -15.77
C ARG A 71 19.85 -10.23 -15.96
N VAL A 72 18.98 -9.80 -16.88
CA VAL A 72 18.70 -8.37 -17.09
C VAL A 72 17.27 -8.06 -16.71
N TYR A 73 17.11 -6.94 -16.02
CA TYR A 73 15.84 -6.32 -15.72
C TYR A 73 15.73 -5.04 -16.52
N LYS A 74 14.61 -4.91 -17.24
CA LYS A 74 14.30 -3.78 -18.12
C LYS A 74 13.28 -2.89 -17.43
N TYR A 75 13.50 -1.58 -17.45
CA TYR A 75 12.50 -0.59 -17.05
C TYR A 75 12.47 0.56 -18.03
N PHE A 76 11.28 1.07 -18.30
CA PHE A 76 11.07 2.12 -19.29
C PHE A 76 11.08 3.49 -18.64
N ASN A 77 11.93 4.40 -19.14
CA ASN A 77 11.94 5.79 -18.74
C ASN A 77 11.02 6.59 -19.68
N LYS A 78 9.90 7.07 -19.13
CA LYS A 78 8.88 7.81 -19.90
C LYS A 78 9.40 9.14 -20.45
N GLN A 79 10.30 9.80 -19.75
CA GLN A 79 10.81 11.13 -20.10
C GLN A 79 11.73 11.07 -21.31
N LEU A 80 12.59 10.05 -21.38
CA LEU A 80 13.48 9.83 -22.52
C LEU A 80 12.87 8.97 -23.62
N ASN A 81 11.66 8.43 -23.40
CA ASN A 81 11.05 7.42 -24.25
C ASN A 81 12.04 6.27 -24.55
N LYS A 82 12.80 5.85 -23.54
CA LYS A 82 13.93 4.92 -23.70
C LYS A 82 13.95 3.88 -22.59
N ASP A 83 14.38 2.68 -22.96
CA ASP A 83 14.59 1.58 -22.05
C ASP A 83 15.93 1.67 -21.33
N PHE A 84 15.90 1.30 -20.05
CA PHE A 84 17.05 1.19 -19.17
C PHE A 84 17.14 -0.21 -18.60
N TYR A 85 18.35 -0.61 -18.25
CA TYR A 85 18.66 -1.99 -17.88
C TYR A 85 19.37 -2.08 -16.53
N THR A 86 19.24 -3.23 -15.87
CA THR A 86 20.00 -3.57 -14.68
C THR A 86 20.47 -5.01 -14.79
N VAL A 87 21.79 -5.21 -14.68
CA VAL A 87 22.43 -6.53 -14.77
C VAL A 87 22.54 -7.13 -13.36
N ARG A 88 22.05 -8.35 -13.19
CA ARG A 88 22.10 -9.11 -11.93
C ARG A 88 22.63 -10.51 -12.11
N GLY A 89 23.42 -10.96 -11.14
CA GLY A 89 23.89 -12.34 -10.99
C GLY A 89 23.03 -13.12 -10.00
N SER A 90 22.96 -14.44 -10.17
CA SER A 90 22.36 -15.34 -9.19
C SER A 90 23.44 -16.16 -8.51
N LEU A 91 23.61 -15.97 -7.21
CA LEU A 91 24.56 -16.68 -6.36
C LEU A 91 23.77 -17.57 -5.39
N CYS A 92 24.25 -18.78 -5.13
CA CYS A 92 23.60 -19.71 -4.20
C CYS A 92 24.49 -19.90 -2.96
N SER A 93 23.92 -19.71 -1.77
CA SER A 93 24.60 -20.02 -0.50
C SER A 93 23.60 -20.73 0.42
N GLU A 94 24.03 -21.82 1.06
CA GLU A 94 23.19 -22.65 1.94
C GLU A 94 21.85 -23.08 1.32
N GLY A 95 21.83 -23.38 0.02
CA GLY A 95 20.63 -23.78 -0.70
C GLY A 95 19.64 -22.64 -0.98
N LYS A 96 19.98 -21.39 -0.66
CA LYS A 96 19.19 -20.19 -0.98
C LYS A 96 19.81 -19.42 -2.14
N ASP A 97 18.97 -18.96 -3.06
CA ASP A 97 19.38 -18.14 -4.21
C ASP A 97 19.29 -16.65 -3.91
N TYR A 98 20.37 -15.93 -4.20
CA TYR A 98 20.51 -14.49 -4.00
C TYR A 98 20.73 -13.78 -5.33
N GLY A 99 19.84 -12.84 -5.66
CA GLY A 99 19.97 -11.97 -6.83
C GLY A 99 20.81 -10.74 -6.51
N LYS A 100 22.11 -10.76 -6.85
CA LYS A 100 23.06 -9.67 -6.56
C LYS A 100 23.27 -8.75 -7.77
N SER A 101 23.50 -7.46 -7.51
CA SER A 101 23.80 -6.45 -8.54
C SER A 101 25.24 -6.61 -9.03
N ILE A 102 25.45 -6.80 -10.33
CA ILE A 102 26.79 -6.97 -10.90
C ILE A 102 27.64 -5.69 -10.74
N PRO A 103 27.15 -4.49 -11.07
CA PRO A 103 27.92 -3.27 -10.86
C PRO A 103 28.37 -3.06 -9.40
N ARG A 104 27.51 -3.38 -8.40
CA ARG A 104 27.92 -3.27 -6.98
C ARG A 104 29.01 -4.28 -6.64
N LEU A 105 28.89 -5.52 -7.09
CA LEU A 105 29.92 -6.54 -6.83
C LEU A 105 31.25 -6.16 -7.48
N VAL A 106 31.25 -5.75 -8.74
CA VAL A 106 32.49 -5.33 -9.42
C VAL A 106 33.13 -4.15 -8.69
N TYR A 107 32.35 -3.11 -8.37
CA TYR A 107 32.88 -1.94 -7.66
C TYR A 107 33.46 -2.33 -6.29
N TYR A 108 32.73 -3.15 -5.53
CA TYR A 108 33.14 -3.59 -4.20
C TYR A 108 34.49 -4.33 -4.23
N HIS A 109 34.68 -5.24 -5.19
CA HIS A 109 35.87 -6.08 -5.25
C HIS A 109 37.05 -5.42 -5.96
N PHE A 110 36.83 -4.51 -6.91
CA PHE A 110 37.89 -3.95 -7.77
C PHE A 110 38.16 -2.46 -7.58
N VAL A 111 37.26 -1.70 -6.94
CA VAL A 111 37.40 -0.25 -6.78
C VAL A 111 37.49 0.16 -5.30
N GLU A 112 36.46 -0.10 -4.51
CA GLU A 112 36.40 0.32 -3.11
C GLU A 112 35.41 -0.55 -2.30
N LYS A 113 35.84 -1.04 -1.13
CA LYS A 113 34.97 -1.78 -0.22
C LYS A 113 34.02 -0.82 0.53
N PHE A 114 32.78 -1.26 0.71
CA PHE A 114 31.72 -0.53 1.41
C PHE A 114 30.70 -1.50 2.01
N ASP A 115 29.83 -1.03 2.91
CA ASP A 115 28.70 -1.87 3.38
C ASP A 115 27.74 -2.19 2.21
N MET A 116 27.67 -3.46 1.83
CA MET A 116 26.86 -3.94 0.71
C MET A 116 25.36 -3.71 0.92
N GLU A 117 24.90 -3.51 2.15
CA GLU A 117 23.51 -3.17 2.48
C GLU A 117 23.23 -1.66 2.57
N ASP A 118 24.26 -0.81 2.53
CA ASP A 118 24.08 0.64 2.53
C ASP A 118 23.43 1.12 1.21
N ARG A 119 22.29 1.81 1.37
CA ARG A 119 21.45 2.36 0.29
C ARG A 119 21.58 3.88 0.18
N SER A 120 22.48 4.51 0.93
CA SER A 120 22.74 5.94 0.90
C SER A 120 23.45 6.41 -0.38
N PHE A 121 24.01 5.48 -1.15
CA PHE A 121 24.67 5.73 -2.42
C PHE A 121 24.29 4.69 -3.48
N LEU A 122 24.58 5.01 -4.73
CA LEU A 122 24.38 4.14 -5.88
C LEU A 122 25.65 4.07 -6.73
N ILE A 123 25.87 2.91 -7.34
CA ILE A 123 26.92 2.74 -8.36
C ILE A 123 26.34 3.18 -9.71
N SER A 124 26.98 4.18 -10.31
CA SER A 124 26.66 4.74 -11.62
C SER A 124 27.68 4.30 -12.66
N PHE A 125 27.41 4.65 -13.91
CA PHE A 125 28.23 4.34 -15.09
C PHE A 125 28.73 5.65 -15.69
N LYS A 126 30.04 5.82 -15.87
CA LYS A 126 30.66 7.05 -16.37
C LYS A 126 30.18 7.36 -17.80
N ASP A 127 30.11 6.35 -18.65
CA ASP A 127 29.60 6.43 -20.03
C ASP A 127 28.06 6.43 -20.15
N ASN A 128 27.35 6.27 -19.04
CA ASN A 128 25.89 6.15 -18.97
C ASN A 128 25.26 4.91 -19.65
N ASN A 129 26.04 3.87 -19.94
CA ASN A 129 25.58 2.58 -20.43
C ASN A 129 25.52 1.54 -19.30
N GLN A 130 24.34 0.96 -19.04
CA GLN A 130 24.16 0.04 -17.90
C GLN A 130 24.71 -1.38 -18.14
N PHE A 131 25.12 -1.69 -19.38
CA PHE A 131 25.78 -2.95 -19.70
C PHE A 131 27.29 -2.90 -19.47
N HIS A 132 27.88 -1.70 -19.51
CA HIS A 132 29.32 -1.51 -19.37
C HIS A 132 29.71 -1.52 -17.89
N VAL A 133 29.76 -2.72 -17.31
CA VAL A 133 29.98 -2.93 -15.86
C VAL A 133 31.46 -3.09 -15.48
N HIS A 134 32.39 -2.80 -16.39
CA HIS A 134 33.84 -2.88 -16.11
C HIS A 134 34.22 -1.95 -14.97
N ALA A 135 35.11 -2.38 -14.08
CA ALA A 135 35.52 -1.64 -12.88
C ALA A 135 35.85 -0.17 -13.16
N ASP A 136 36.61 0.11 -14.22
CA ASP A 136 37.01 1.47 -14.60
C ASP A 136 35.86 2.38 -15.04
N ASN A 137 34.75 1.81 -15.53
CA ASN A 137 33.57 2.57 -15.96
C ASN A 137 32.60 2.86 -14.81
N LEU A 138 32.82 2.26 -13.63
CA LEU A 138 31.93 2.43 -12.49
C LEU A 138 32.36 3.60 -11.60
N GLU A 139 31.38 4.25 -10.99
CA GLU A 139 31.59 5.33 -10.01
C GLU A 139 30.57 5.27 -8.88
N LYS A 140 30.95 5.64 -7.66
CA LYS A 140 30.07 5.69 -6.50
C LYS A 140 29.54 7.12 -6.32
N LEU A 141 28.22 7.29 -6.35
CA LEU A 141 27.56 8.59 -6.20
C LEU A 141 26.56 8.56 -5.04
N SER A 142 26.54 9.63 -4.25
CA SER A 142 25.46 9.89 -3.29
C SER A 142 24.11 10.10 -3.99
N VAL A 143 23.01 9.99 -3.25
CA VAL A 143 21.67 10.28 -3.80
C VAL A 143 21.58 11.70 -4.42
N SER A 144 22.23 12.69 -3.80
CA SER A 144 22.25 14.07 -4.27
C SER A 144 23.00 14.23 -5.60
N GLU A 145 24.20 13.65 -5.70
CA GLU A 145 25.02 13.70 -6.92
C GLU A 145 24.35 12.95 -8.07
N LEU A 146 23.74 11.79 -7.80
CA LEU A 146 22.97 11.07 -8.80
C LEU A 146 21.77 11.89 -9.28
N HIS A 147 21.08 12.59 -8.37
CA HIS A 147 19.98 13.49 -8.74
C HIS A 147 20.48 14.61 -9.66
N TYR A 148 21.59 15.26 -9.30
CA TYR A 148 22.22 16.29 -10.13
C TYR A 148 22.61 15.76 -11.52
N LYS A 149 23.27 14.59 -11.59
CA LYS A 149 23.63 13.92 -12.85
C LYS A 149 22.40 13.61 -13.69
N THR A 150 21.33 13.10 -13.07
CA THR A 150 20.05 12.78 -13.72
C THR A 150 19.38 14.03 -14.28
N MET A 151 19.41 15.15 -13.56
CA MET A 151 18.86 16.43 -14.00
C MET A 151 19.66 17.05 -15.15
N LYS A 152 21.00 17.02 -15.07
CA LYS A 152 21.89 17.48 -16.16
C LYS A 152 21.65 16.70 -17.45
N LEU A 153 21.42 15.39 -17.33
CA LEU A 153 21.09 14.49 -18.44
C LEU A 153 19.62 14.55 -18.88
N LYS A 154 18.81 15.45 -18.31
CA LYS A 154 17.37 15.62 -18.58
C LYS A 154 16.56 14.31 -18.45
N ARG A 155 17.00 13.40 -17.57
CA ARG A 155 16.35 12.10 -17.32
C ARG A 155 15.20 12.18 -16.30
N GLY A 156 15.14 13.27 -15.53
CA GLY A 156 14.10 13.53 -14.52
C GLY A 156 12.98 14.40 -15.07
N LYS A 157 11.77 14.29 -14.48
CA LYS A 157 10.68 15.24 -14.73
C LYS A 157 11.13 16.61 -14.21
N LYS A 158 11.35 17.58 -15.10
CA LYS A 158 11.51 18.98 -14.69
C LYS A 158 10.17 19.41 -14.09
N ARG A 159 10.17 19.68 -12.79
CA ARG A 159 9.00 20.14 -12.06
C ARG A 159 9.18 21.63 -11.79
N ASP A 160 8.11 22.39 -11.99
CA ASP A 160 8.12 23.85 -11.83
C ASP A 160 7.64 24.21 -10.42
N PHE A 161 8.61 24.51 -9.55
CA PHE A 161 8.43 24.85 -8.14
C PHE A 161 8.47 26.36 -7.88
N ASP A 162 8.91 27.15 -8.86
CA ASP A 162 9.09 28.61 -8.74
C ASP A 162 7.75 29.38 -8.82
N ARG A 163 6.65 28.65 -9.03
CA ARG A 163 5.32 29.24 -9.14
C ARG A 163 4.80 29.64 -7.76
N PRO A 164 4.21 30.85 -7.63
CA PRO A 164 3.61 31.31 -6.38
C PRO A 164 2.36 30.49 -6.04
N VAL A 165 2.17 30.26 -4.74
CA VAL A 165 1.09 29.40 -4.23
C VAL A 165 0.31 30.06 -3.11
N SER A 166 -0.97 29.73 -3.03
CA SER A 166 -1.87 30.14 -1.95
C SER A 166 -2.27 28.92 -1.12
N GLN A 167 -2.24 29.10 0.20
CA GLN A 167 -2.59 28.14 1.22
C GLN A 167 -4.03 28.38 1.67
N TYR A 168 -4.79 27.30 1.78
CA TYR A 168 -6.18 27.32 2.26
C TYR A 168 -6.39 26.27 3.33
N THR A 169 -7.36 26.52 4.21
CA THR A 169 -7.91 25.50 5.10
C THR A 169 -8.51 24.38 4.27
N VAL A 170 -8.83 23.29 4.94
CA VAL A 170 -9.38 22.12 4.28
C VAL A 170 -10.81 22.39 3.77
N GLU A 171 -11.46 23.33 4.40
CA GLU A 171 -12.80 23.86 4.15
C GLU A 171 -12.81 24.92 3.03
N GLY A 172 -11.64 25.48 2.67
CA GLY A 172 -11.48 26.42 1.56
C GLY A 172 -11.23 27.87 1.96
N ASP A 173 -11.03 28.15 3.25
CA ASP A 173 -10.73 29.50 3.73
C ASP A 173 -9.28 29.86 3.46
N PHE A 174 -9.04 31.08 3.00
CA PHE A 174 -7.68 31.55 2.72
C PHE A 174 -6.85 31.67 4.01
N VAL A 175 -5.60 31.19 3.96
CA VAL A 175 -4.65 31.25 5.10
C VAL A 175 -3.49 32.20 4.79
N ALA A 176 -2.77 31.96 3.70
CA ALA A 176 -1.57 32.72 3.34
C ALA A 176 -1.21 32.56 1.85
N SER A 177 -0.34 33.43 1.33
CA SER A 177 0.25 33.29 0.00
C SER A 177 1.76 33.35 0.07
N TYR A 178 2.44 32.58 -0.77
CA TYR A 178 3.90 32.45 -0.83
C TYR A 178 4.39 32.69 -2.25
N ASP A 179 5.60 33.22 -2.38
CA ASP A 179 6.19 33.55 -3.68
C ASP A 179 6.57 32.30 -4.48
N ASN A 180 6.84 31.18 -3.81
CA ASN A 180 7.12 29.88 -4.43
C ASN A 180 6.79 28.72 -3.49
N MET A 181 6.87 27.50 -4.00
CA MET A 181 6.56 26.28 -3.24
C MET A 181 7.59 25.96 -2.15
N ASP A 182 8.83 26.43 -2.26
CA ASP A 182 9.87 26.24 -1.23
C ASP A 182 9.53 27.03 0.03
N ALA A 183 9.22 28.32 -0.11
CA ALA A 183 8.82 29.18 1.01
C ALA A 183 7.57 28.65 1.73
N ALA A 184 6.61 28.12 0.97
CA ALA A 184 5.41 27.47 1.51
C ALA A 184 5.73 26.14 2.23
N ALA A 185 6.67 25.37 1.71
CA ALA A 185 7.06 24.09 2.28
C ALA A 185 7.79 24.27 3.61
N ASP A 186 8.68 25.27 3.69
CA ASP A 186 9.44 25.61 4.89
C ASP A 186 8.53 26.12 6.01
N SER A 187 7.52 26.95 5.69
CA SER A 187 6.60 27.49 6.69
C SER A 187 5.76 26.40 7.39
N VAL A 188 5.46 25.31 6.69
CA VAL A 188 4.65 24.19 7.21
C VAL A 188 5.51 22.96 7.59
N GLY A 189 6.81 22.97 7.29
CA GLY A 189 7.72 21.87 7.58
C GLY A 189 7.43 20.60 6.79
N ILE A 190 7.13 20.75 5.50
CA ILE A 190 6.84 19.64 4.56
C ILE A 190 7.78 19.67 3.36
N SER A 191 7.74 18.62 2.52
CA SER A 191 8.45 18.64 1.23
C SER A 191 7.67 19.47 0.21
N ARG A 192 8.34 20.34 -0.53
CA ARG A 192 7.79 21.09 -1.67
C ARG A 192 7.11 20.20 -2.72
N THR A 193 7.58 18.96 -2.86
CA THR A 193 6.97 17.96 -3.76
C THR A 193 5.54 17.67 -3.35
N ASN A 194 5.23 17.62 -2.05
CA ASN A 194 3.88 17.35 -1.58
C ASN A 194 2.91 18.49 -1.94
N ILE A 195 3.38 19.75 -1.91
CA ILE A 195 2.60 20.91 -2.33
C ILE A 195 2.31 20.81 -3.83
N LEU A 196 3.32 20.48 -4.62
CA LEU A 196 3.16 20.29 -6.06
C LEU A 196 2.20 19.14 -6.40
N ASP A 197 2.27 18.02 -5.68
CA ASP A 197 1.37 16.88 -5.89
C ASP A 197 -0.10 17.26 -5.59
N VAL A 198 -0.35 18.21 -4.68
CA VAL A 198 -1.70 18.78 -4.45
C VAL A 198 -2.13 19.65 -5.63
N ILE A 199 -1.24 20.50 -6.14
CA ILE A 199 -1.51 21.36 -7.30
C ILE A 199 -1.75 20.53 -8.58
N GLU A 200 -1.00 19.43 -8.76
CA GLU A 200 -1.20 18.46 -9.85
C GLU A 200 -2.41 17.53 -9.62
N LYS A 201 -3.17 17.73 -8.54
CA LYS A 201 -4.36 16.95 -8.15
C LYS A 201 -4.09 15.45 -7.91
N GLU A 202 -2.83 15.08 -7.65
CA GLU A 202 -2.46 13.73 -7.20
C GLU A 202 -2.84 13.52 -5.72
N HIS A 203 -2.84 14.60 -4.95
CA HIS A 203 -3.23 14.64 -3.54
C HIS A 203 -4.26 15.75 -3.28
N LEU A 204 -5.06 15.58 -2.22
CA LEU A 204 -6.05 16.60 -1.82
C LEU A 204 -5.48 17.66 -0.88
N THR A 205 -4.52 17.27 -0.03
CA THR A 205 -3.91 18.15 0.97
C THR A 205 -2.43 17.82 1.17
N ALA A 206 -1.68 18.80 1.63
CA ALA A 206 -0.30 18.66 2.09
C ALA A 206 -0.09 19.52 3.33
N GLY A 207 0.55 18.97 4.37
CA GLY A 207 0.75 19.71 5.62
C GLY A 207 -0.56 20.11 6.31
N GLN A 208 -1.63 19.35 6.10
CA GLN A 208 -3.00 19.65 6.55
C GLN A 208 -3.73 20.80 5.84
N PHE A 209 -3.15 21.37 4.77
CA PHE A 209 -3.75 22.46 4.00
C PHE A 209 -4.03 22.05 2.55
N ARG A 210 -4.89 22.81 1.90
CA ARG A 210 -5.05 22.78 0.44
C ARG A 210 -4.14 23.84 -0.18
N TRP A 211 -3.65 23.54 -1.37
CA TRP A 211 -2.69 24.38 -2.06
C TRP A 211 -3.15 24.59 -3.49
N PHE A 212 -3.12 25.84 -3.92
CA PHE A 212 -3.45 26.23 -5.29
C PHE A 212 -2.41 27.21 -5.80
N LEU A 213 -2.31 27.34 -7.12
CA LEU A 213 -1.50 28.41 -7.71
C LEU A 213 -2.10 29.76 -7.32
N LYS A 214 -1.24 30.75 -7.09
CA LYS A 214 -1.69 32.10 -6.74
C LYS A 214 -2.59 32.66 -7.85
N GLY A 215 -3.83 33.00 -7.52
CA GLY A 215 -4.85 33.46 -8.48
C GLY A 215 -5.89 32.39 -8.81
N ASP A 216 -5.55 31.12 -8.69
CA ASP A 216 -6.49 30.01 -8.83
C ASP A 216 -7.07 29.70 -7.44
N GLY A 217 -8.22 30.30 -7.12
CA GLY A 217 -8.92 29.99 -5.86
C GLY A 217 -9.57 28.60 -5.86
N PRO A 218 -9.93 28.05 -4.68
CA PRO A 218 -10.65 26.80 -4.60
C PRO A 218 -12.02 26.91 -5.30
N SER A 219 -12.34 25.97 -6.19
CA SER A 219 -13.71 25.80 -6.71
C SER A 219 -14.52 24.85 -5.83
N GLU A 220 -15.86 24.90 -5.88
CA GLU A 220 -16.73 23.95 -5.17
C GLU A 220 -16.33 22.48 -5.42
N LYS A 221 -15.89 22.17 -6.63
CA LYS A 221 -15.44 20.82 -7.02
C LYS A 221 -14.10 20.43 -6.39
N ASP A 222 -13.25 21.38 -6.06
CA ASP A 222 -11.97 21.13 -5.39
C ASP A 222 -12.16 20.99 -3.86
N LEU A 223 -13.21 21.62 -3.32
CA LEU A 223 -13.58 21.53 -1.90
C LEU A 223 -14.32 20.24 -1.56
N ILE A 224 -15.18 19.76 -2.46
CA ILE A 224 -15.81 18.45 -2.34
C ILE A 224 -14.77 17.39 -2.69
N PRO A 225 -14.42 16.47 -1.77
CA PRO A 225 -13.45 15.43 -2.07
C PRO A 225 -14.05 14.51 -3.12
N ALA A 226 -13.62 14.70 -4.38
CA ALA A 226 -14.01 13.84 -5.48
C ALA A 226 -13.45 12.43 -5.22
N ALA A 227 -14.21 11.63 -4.48
CA ALA A 227 -14.00 10.20 -4.51
C ALA A 227 -14.15 9.79 -5.97
N LYS A 228 -13.16 9.07 -6.51
CA LYS A 228 -13.42 8.20 -7.67
C LYS A 228 -14.54 7.27 -7.21
N LYS A 229 -15.80 7.63 -7.51
CA LYS A 229 -16.96 6.81 -7.16
C LYS A 229 -16.80 5.51 -7.91
N LYS A 230 -16.30 4.47 -7.22
CA LYS A 230 -16.74 3.12 -7.56
C LYS A 230 -18.26 3.16 -7.55
N PRO A 231 -18.96 2.50 -8.49
CA PRO A 231 -20.41 2.49 -8.47
C PRO A 231 -20.87 2.15 -7.06
N ASP A 232 -21.73 3.01 -6.50
CA ASP A 232 -22.23 2.86 -5.14
C ASP A 232 -22.90 1.49 -5.06
N LYS A 233 -22.20 0.53 -4.45
CA LYS A 233 -22.67 -0.84 -4.37
C LYS A 233 -23.85 -0.82 -3.41
N ILE A 234 -25.09 -0.88 -3.92
CA ILE A 234 -26.31 -0.77 -3.10
C ILE A 234 -26.47 -2.00 -2.18
N LEU A 235 -26.13 -3.20 -2.68
CA LEU A 235 -26.33 -4.45 -1.95
C LEU A 235 -25.04 -4.98 -1.32
N ASN A 236 -25.09 -5.32 -0.03
CA ASN A 236 -24.08 -6.12 0.64
C ASN A 236 -24.22 -7.61 0.26
N THR A 237 -23.65 -7.97 -0.89
CA THR A 237 -23.70 -9.34 -1.42
C THR A 237 -23.10 -10.39 -0.47
N SER A 238 -22.17 -10.01 0.42
CA SER A 238 -21.59 -10.95 1.39
C SER A 238 -22.61 -11.37 2.44
N VAL A 239 -23.38 -10.43 2.97
CA VAL A 239 -24.46 -10.71 3.93
C VAL A 239 -25.57 -11.50 3.24
N TRP A 240 -26.00 -11.04 2.06
CA TRP A 240 -27.04 -11.71 1.27
C TRP A 240 -26.71 -13.18 0.98
N ASN A 241 -25.48 -13.48 0.52
CA ASN A 241 -25.04 -14.86 0.30
C ASN A 241 -25.03 -15.69 1.59
N ARG A 242 -24.59 -15.11 2.71
CA ARG A 242 -24.51 -15.83 4.00
C ARG A 242 -25.87 -16.08 4.63
N LEU A 243 -26.89 -15.29 4.30
CA LEU A 243 -28.28 -15.52 4.69
C LEU A 243 -29.00 -16.54 3.80
N GLY A 244 -28.30 -17.19 2.87
CA GLY A 244 -28.91 -18.16 1.95
C GLY A 244 -29.63 -17.52 0.77
N ARG A 245 -29.26 -16.29 0.38
CA ARG A 245 -29.83 -15.56 -0.77
C ARG A 245 -31.36 -15.42 -0.69
N PRO A 246 -31.89 -14.80 0.37
CA PRO A 246 -33.32 -14.54 0.46
C PRO A 246 -33.81 -13.73 -0.75
N ASP A 247 -35.06 -13.97 -1.14
CA ASP A 247 -35.72 -13.22 -2.21
C ASP A 247 -35.98 -11.77 -1.75
N ILE A 248 -35.31 -10.82 -2.40
CA ILE A 248 -35.31 -9.40 -2.05
C ILE A 248 -35.15 -8.54 -3.31
N ASP A 249 -35.62 -7.30 -3.26
CA ASP A 249 -35.27 -6.31 -4.27
C ASP A 249 -33.79 -5.89 -4.10
N MET A 250 -32.95 -6.20 -5.10
CA MET A 250 -31.53 -5.86 -5.07
C MET A 250 -31.25 -4.36 -5.25
N ASN A 251 -32.21 -3.60 -5.81
CA ASN A 251 -32.10 -2.15 -5.99
C ASN A 251 -32.55 -1.37 -4.75
N ASN A 252 -33.39 -1.99 -3.92
CA ASN A 252 -33.79 -1.46 -2.61
C ASN A 252 -33.75 -2.56 -1.53
N PRO A 253 -32.55 -3.06 -1.19
CA PRO A 253 -32.43 -4.20 -0.31
C PRO A 253 -32.77 -3.82 1.14
N PRO A 254 -33.07 -4.79 2.01
CA PRO A 254 -33.34 -4.55 3.42
C PRO A 254 -32.17 -3.88 4.14
N ALA A 255 -32.48 -3.14 5.21
CA ALA A 255 -31.53 -2.30 5.94
C ALA A 255 -30.21 -2.99 6.29
N CYS A 256 -30.25 -4.25 6.76
CA CYS A 256 -29.06 -5.01 7.16
C CYS A 256 -28.07 -5.31 6.02
N MET A 257 -28.49 -5.13 4.77
CA MET A 257 -27.68 -5.33 3.56
C MET A 257 -27.75 -4.15 2.57
N ASN A 258 -28.36 -3.03 2.99
CA ASN A 258 -28.45 -1.81 2.20
C ASN A 258 -27.28 -0.88 2.50
N LEU A 259 -26.46 -0.63 1.49
CA LEU A 259 -25.27 0.22 1.53
C LEU A 259 -25.51 1.60 0.89
N SER A 260 -26.73 1.88 0.43
CA SER A 260 -27.11 3.18 -0.14
C SER A 260 -27.05 4.28 0.92
N LEU A 261 -26.57 5.45 0.55
CA LEU A 261 -26.60 6.64 1.40
C LEU A 261 -28.01 7.20 1.58
N ALA A 262 -28.94 6.89 0.67
CA ALA A 262 -30.33 7.32 0.79
C ALA A 262 -30.97 6.73 2.07
N ASP A 263 -31.70 7.56 2.80
CA ASP A 263 -32.42 7.14 3.98
C ASP A 263 -33.60 6.24 3.59
N LEU A 264 -33.86 5.22 4.41
CA LEU A 264 -35.02 4.36 4.26
C LEU A 264 -36.26 5.02 4.88
N PRO A 265 -37.48 4.60 4.51
CA PRO A 265 -38.70 5.09 5.14
C PRO A 265 -38.65 4.96 6.68
N ASP A 266 -39.00 6.06 7.36
CA ASP A 266 -39.03 6.19 8.83
C ASP A 266 -37.69 5.90 9.53
N GLU A 267 -36.59 6.05 8.80
CA GLU A 267 -35.26 5.84 9.36
C GLU A 267 -34.75 7.08 10.08
N VAL A 268 -34.36 6.89 11.34
CA VAL A 268 -33.82 7.95 12.20
C VAL A 268 -32.41 7.60 12.61
N TRP A 269 -31.48 8.57 12.54
CA TRP A 269 -30.07 8.37 12.88
C TRP A 269 -29.75 8.92 14.28
N LYS A 270 -28.97 8.18 15.05
CA LYS A 270 -28.41 8.63 16.34
C LYS A 270 -26.89 8.39 16.39
N PRO A 271 -26.11 9.22 17.10
CA PRO A 271 -24.68 9.01 17.26
C PRO A 271 -24.39 7.70 18.02
N ILE A 272 -23.29 7.03 17.68
CA ILE A 272 -22.85 5.83 18.41
C ILE A 272 -22.01 6.26 19.63
N PRO A 273 -22.38 5.85 20.86
CA PRO A 273 -21.67 6.24 22.08
C PRO A 273 -20.17 5.92 22.04
N GLY A 274 -19.35 6.90 22.42
CA GLY A 274 -17.89 6.86 22.45
C GLY A 274 -17.18 7.07 21.12
N ILE A 275 -17.90 7.15 20.00
CA ILE A 275 -17.37 7.37 18.64
C ILE A 275 -18.28 8.30 17.79
N GLU A 276 -18.95 9.22 18.48
CA GLU A 276 -20.03 10.08 17.97
C GLU A 276 -19.58 10.96 16.80
N ASP A 277 -18.32 11.41 16.82
CA ASP A 277 -17.74 12.29 15.79
C ASP A 277 -17.59 11.63 14.42
N ARG A 278 -17.74 10.29 14.33
CA ARG A 278 -17.46 9.55 13.08
C ARG A 278 -18.52 8.56 12.67
N PHE A 279 -19.34 8.09 13.59
CA PHE A 279 -20.27 7.01 13.29
C PHE A 279 -21.63 7.23 13.94
N HIS A 280 -22.66 6.98 13.14
CA HIS A 280 -24.06 7.03 13.55
C HIS A 280 -24.71 5.67 13.25
N ILE A 281 -25.69 5.29 14.07
CA ILE A 281 -26.53 4.12 13.89
C ILE A 281 -27.96 4.57 13.57
N SER A 282 -28.60 3.90 12.61
CA SER A 282 -30.00 4.17 12.30
C SER A 282 -30.96 3.30 13.12
N SER A 283 -32.22 3.72 13.22
CA SER A 283 -33.31 2.96 13.84
C SER A 283 -33.55 1.60 13.16
N LYS A 284 -33.08 1.44 11.91
CA LYS A 284 -33.13 0.20 11.12
C LYS A 284 -31.84 -0.63 11.22
N GLY A 285 -30.85 -0.19 11.99
CA GLY A 285 -29.63 -0.94 12.27
C GLY A 285 -28.50 -0.73 11.26
N ARG A 286 -28.62 0.27 10.37
CA ARG A 286 -27.54 0.68 9.46
C ARG A 286 -26.50 1.50 10.22
N ILE A 287 -25.25 1.43 9.78
CA ILE A 287 -24.15 2.19 10.39
C ILE A 287 -23.60 3.15 9.35
N LYS A 288 -23.79 4.45 9.57
CA LYS A 288 -23.29 5.52 8.70
C LYS A 288 -21.98 6.01 9.27
N ARG A 289 -20.93 5.93 8.45
CA ARG A 289 -19.68 6.60 8.73
C ARG A 289 -19.77 8.01 8.16
N LEU A 290 -19.49 9.02 8.98
CA LEU A 290 -19.54 10.42 8.58
C LEU A 290 -18.30 10.84 7.78
N ASN A 291 -18.44 11.97 7.07
CA ASN A 291 -17.34 12.69 6.44
C ASN A 291 -16.27 13.03 7.49
N THR A 292 -15.03 12.61 7.29
CA THR A 292 -13.95 12.93 8.24
C THR A 292 -12.59 12.98 7.55
N TRP A 293 -11.74 13.88 8.01
CA TRP A 293 -10.32 13.92 7.64
C TRP A 293 -9.47 13.00 8.51
N THR A 294 -8.53 12.28 7.91
CA THR A 294 -7.55 11.53 8.69
C THR A 294 -6.60 12.48 9.44
N HIS A 295 -6.04 12.02 10.56
CA HIS A 295 -5.08 12.81 11.35
C HIS A 295 -3.62 12.68 10.87
N ALA A 296 -3.38 12.14 9.67
CA ALA A 296 -2.03 12.01 9.12
C ALA A 296 -1.49 13.37 8.62
N LYS A 297 -0.16 13.50 8.48
CA LYS A 297 0.48 14.71 7.91
C LYS A 297 -0.08 15.08 6.54
N CYS A 298 -0.37 14.07 5.70
CA CYS A 298 -1.17 14.23 4.49
C CYS A 298 -2.59 13.76 4.81
N LYS A 299 -3.49 14.71 5.14
CA LYS A 299 -4.88 14.39 5.48
C LYS A 299 -5.58 13.82 4.25
N ARG A 300 -6.18 12.65 4.40
CA ARG A 300 -7.07 12.06 3.41
C ARG A 300 -8.49 12.29 3.87
N PHE A 301 -9.36 12.69 2.97
CA PHE A 301 -10.78 12.70 3.26
C PHE A 301 -11.34 11.30 3.11
N ILE A 302 -12.12 10.88 4.09
CA ILE A 302 -12.94 9.69 3.98
C ILE A 302 -14.38 10.19 3.86
N SER A 303 -14.97 9.94 2.70
CA SER A 303 -16.35 10.32 2.43
C SER A 303 -17.31 9.48 3.25
N GLU A 304 -18.46 10.07 3.49
CA GLU A 304 -19.61 9.42 4.09
C GLU A 304 -20.00 8.18 3.28
N HIS A 305 -20.30 7.09 3.98
CA HIS A 305 -20.85 5.86 3.40
C HIS A 305 -21.49 4.99 4.49
N ILE A 306 -22.36 4.08 4.07
CA ILE A 306 -22.89 3.05 4.95
C ILE A 306 -21.89 1.91 5.07
N MET A 307 -21.59 1.52 6.31
CA MET A 307 -20.67 0.44 6.62
C MET A 307 -21.30 -0.92 6.30
N ALA A 308 -20.54 -1.78 5.65
CA ALA A 308 -20.95 -3.16 5.45
C ALA A 308 -21.01 -3.92 6.78
N LEU A 309 -22.18 -4.49 7.08
CA LEU A 309 -22.36 -5.38 8.21
C LEU A 309 -21.81 -6.77 7.90
N TYR A 310 -21.52 -7.50 8.97
CA TYR A 310 -21.11 -8.89 8.98
C TYR A 310 -22.04 -9.72 9.86
N LEU A 311 -22.05 -11.03 9.61
CA LEU A 311 -22.84 -12.02 10.33
C LEU A 311 -21.94 -12.91 11.17
N ASN A 312 -22.39 -13.23 12.38
CA ASN A 312 -21.83 -14.31 13.17
C ASN A 312 -22.94 -15.27 13.60
N PHE A 313 -22.76 -16.55 13.30
CA PHE A 313 -23.72 -17.61 13.56
C PHE A 313 -23.33 -18.35 14.85
N TYR A 314 -24.29 -18.54 15.75
CA TYR A 314 -24.18 -19.50 16.84
C TYR A 314 -24.82 -20.85 16.47
N SER A 315 -25.87 -20.80 15.65
CA SER A 315 -26.50 -21.93 14.97
C SER A 315 -27.14 -21.44 13.67
N ASP A 316 -27.70 -22.34 12.86
CA ASP A 316 -28.39 -21.99 11.62
C ASP A 316 -29.58 -21.03 11.86
N GLU A 317 -30.18 -21.11 13.04
CA GLU A 317 -31.34 -20.29 13.44
C GLU A 317 -30.97 -19.08 14.29
N ILE A 318 -29.74 -18.99 14.81
CA ILE A 318 -29.33 -17.94 15.75
C ILE A 318 -28.07 -17.26 15.24
N TYR A 319 -28.22 -16.02 14.79
CA TYR A 319 -27.11 -15.17 14.37
C TYR A 319 -27.35 -13.72 14.80
N TYR A 320 -26.27 -12.92 14.75
CA TYR A 320 -26.35 -11.48 14.97
C TYR A 320 -25.49 -10.73 13.96
N PHE A 321 -25.89 -9.49 13.69
CA PHE A 321 -25.13 -8.56 12.88
C PHE A 321 -24.14 -7.78 13.73
N PHE A 322 -22.96 -7.56 13.16
CA PHE A 322 -21.96 -6.69 13.75
C PHE A 322 -21.16 -5.96 12.69
N VAL A 323 -20.47 -4.91 13.10
CA VAL A 323 -19.45 -4.24 12.30
C VAL A 323 -18.23 -3.97 13.17
N ASP A 324 -17.04 -4.12 12.58
CA ASP A 324 -15.80 -3.70 13.20
C ASP A 324 -15.39 -2.34 12.68
N LEU A 325 -15.36 -1.35 13.58
CA LEU A 325 -15.02 0.02 13.28
C LEU A 325 -13.60 0.32 13.77
N ASN A 326 -12.82 1.07 13.00
CA ASN A 326 -11.58 1.65 13.49
C ASN A 326 -11.82 3.07 13.99
N TYR A 327 -11.49 3.32 15.26
CA TYR A 327 -11.59 4.62 15.87
C TYR A 327 -10.30 4.95 16.61
N LYS A 328 -9.63 6.04 16.19
CA LYS A 328 -8.36 6.52 16.76
C LYS A 328 -7.31 5.39 16.94
N GLY A 329 -7.21 4.49 15.97
CA GLY A 329 -6.27 3.37 15.98
C GLY A 329 -6.73 2.13 16.77
N LYS A 330 -7.88 2.18 17.43
CA LYS A 330 -8.47 1.06 18.18
C LYS A 330 -9.63 0.44 17.40
N ARG A 331 -9.78 -0.89 17.49
CA ARG A 331 -10.92 -1.62 16.93
C ARG A 331 -12.09 -1.58 17.92
N VAL A 332 -13.24 -1.10 17.45
CA VAL A 332 -14.50 -1.04 18.20
C VAL A 332 -15.50 -1.93 17.48
N GLN A 333 -15.92 -3.02 18.13
CA GLN A 333 -16.94 -3.91 17.58
C GLN A 333 -18.33 -3.44 18.02
N VAL A 334 -19.20 -3.16 17.05
CA VAL A 334 -20.59 -2.74 17.27
C VAL A 334 -21.50 -3.91 16.92
N ARG A 335 -22.20 -4.46 17.92
CA ARG A 335 -23.25 -5.47 17.71
C ARG A 335 -24.60 -4.78 17.52
N ILE A 336 -25.22 -4.96 16.37
CA ILE A 336 -26.34 -4.10 15.92
C ILE A 336 -27.52 -4.14 16.87
N ASN A 337 -27.97 -5.33 17.30
CA ASN A 337 -29.05 -5.48 18.28
C ASN A 337 -28.76 -4.77 19.61
N LYS A 338 -27.53 -4.87 20.16
CA LYS A 338 -27.18 -4.20 21.42
C LYS A 338 -27.28 -2.68 21.30
N TYR A 339 -26.74 -2.13 20.22
CA TYR A 339 -26.70 -0.68 20.01
C TYR A 339 -28.06 -0.12 19.56
N LEU A 340 -28.88 -0.89 18.84
CA LEU A 340 -30.26 -0.52 18.54
C LEU A 340 -31.07 -0.36 19.83
N TYR A 341 -30.98 -1.34 20.74
CA TYR A 341 -31.66 -1.24 22.03
C TYR A 341 -31.17 -0.03 22.83
N TYR A 342 -29.84 0.13 22.95
CA TYR A 342 -29.25 1.25 23.69
C TYR A 342 -29.69 2.61 23.14
N CYS A 343 -29.59 2.82 21.82
CA CYS A 343 -29.84 4.12 21.22
C CYS A 343 -31.34 4.45 21.10
N PHE A 344 -32.22 3.46 20.96
CA PHE A 344 -33.63 3.70 20.60
C PHE A 344 -34.67 3.21 21.62
N ILE A 345 -34.30 2.35 22.57
CA ILE A 345 -35.25 1.74 23.52
C ILE A 345 -34.91 2.12 24.96
N GLY A 346 -33.67 1.87 25.40
CA GLY A 346 -33.26 2.16 26.77
C GLY A 346 -31.77 1.97 27.00
N GLU A 347 -31.18 2.90 27.74
CA GLU A 347 -29.75 2.88 28.06
C GLU A 347 -29.41 1.76 29.05
N PHE A 348 -28.29 1.09 28.82
CA PHE A 348 -27.71 0.10 29.72
C PHE A 348 -26.19 0.06 29.52
N ASP A 349 -25.45 -0.51 30.46
CA ASP A 349 -24.00 -0.63 30.31
C ASP A 349 -23.64 -1.57 29.15
N LEU A 350 -23.16 -1.00 28.04
CA LEU A 350 -22.72 -1.73 26.85
C LEU A 350 -21.52 -2.65 27.12
N LYS A 351 -20.69 -2.34 28.13
CA LYS A 351 -19.54 -3.15 28.56
C LYS A 351 -19.97 -4.34 29.41
N ASN A 352 -21.15 -4.28 30.03
CA ASN A 352 -21.68 -5.37 30.81
C ASN A 352 -21.96 -6.59 29.92
N ARG A 353 -21.39 -7.74 30.31
CA ARG A 353 -21.53 -9.04 29.63
C ARG A 353 -22.67 -9.89 30.18
N THR A 354 -23.26 -9.53 31.33
CA THR A 354 -24.38 -10.27 31.94
C THR A 354 -25.73 -9.91 31.32
N ASN A 355 -25.84 -8.72 30.73
CA ASN A 355 -27.03 -8.29 30.01
C ASN A 355 -26.90 -8.55 28.51
N VAL A 356 -27.89 -9.25 27.95
CA VAL A 356 -27.96 -9.62 26.53
C VAL A 356 -29.24 -9.07 25.93
N VAL A 357 -29.14 -8.51 24.72
CA VAL A 357 -30.31 -8.07 23.95
C VAL A 357 -30.71 -9.20 23.01
N ILE A 358 -31.92 -9.73 23.18
CA ILE A 358 -32.49 -10.78 22.34
C ILE A 358 -33.30 -10.12 21.23
N ASN A 359 -33.11 -10.60 20.00
CA ASN A 359 -33.89 -10.23 18.83
C ASN A 359 -34.88 -11.35 18.51
N GLU A 360 -36.18 -11.07 18.62
CA GLU A 360 -37.26 -12.01 18.34
C GLU A 360 -37.97 -11.73 17.00
N SER A 361 -37.39 -10.85 16.17
CA SER A 361 -37.94 -10.50 14.85
C SER A 361 -37.99 -11.71 13.92
N LYS A 362 -39.05 -11.79 13.10
CA LYS A 362 -39.19 -12.80 12.03
C LYS A 362 -39.40 -12.09 10.68
N PRO A 363 -38.46 -12.20 9.72
CA PRO A 363 -37.16 -12.87 9.82
C PRO A 363 -36.16 -12.11 10.71
N LEU A 364 -35.18 -12.82 11.29
CA LEU A 364 -34.19 -12.23 12.21
C LEU A 364 -33.37 -11.08 11.61
N TRP A 365 -33.17 -11.09 10.30
CA TRP A 365 -32.45 -10.04 9.59
C TRP A 365 -33.24 -8.74 9.41
N ASN A 366 -34.56 -8.78 9.58
CA ASN A 366 -35.42 -7.60 9.56
C ASN A 366 -35.72 -7.16 11.01
N ILE A 367 -34.72 -6.54 11.65
CA ILE A 367 -34.78 -6.20 13.07
C ILE A 367 -35.82 -5.11 13.30
N ASP A 368 -36.85 -5.44 14.08
CA ASP A 368 -37.81 -4.49 14.61
C ASP A 368 -37.45 -4.16 16.06
N LEU A 369 -37.45 -2.86 16.40
CA LEU A 369 -37.18 -2.37 17.75
C LEU A 369 -38.19 -2.92 18.76
N ALA A 370 -39.45 -3.11 18.38
CA ALA A 370 -40.48 -3.68 19.26
C ALA A 370 -40.18 -5.12 19.67
N HIS A 371 -39.38 -5.84 18.88
CA HIS A 371 -38.98 -7.23 19.12
C HIS A 371 -37.57 -7.36 19.74
N LEU A 372 -37.01 -6.27 20.27
CA LEU A 372 -35.76 -6.30 21.03
C LEU A 372 -36.06 -6.26 22.54
N SER A 373 -35.53 -7.23 23.28
CA SER A 373 -35.66 -7.27 24.75
C SER A 373 -34.31 -7.44 25.44
N LEU A 374 -34.09 -6.66 26.51
CA LEU A 374 -32.92 -6.80 27.38
C LEU A 374 -33.21 -7.88 28.42
N ARG A 375 -32.36 -8.90 28.51
CA ARG A 375 -32.47 -9.98 29.50
C ARG A 375 -31.15 -10.22 30.20
N HIS A 376 -31.23 -10.66 31.46
CA HIS A 376 -30.07 -11.12 32.21
C HIS A 376 -29.72 -12.57 31.83
N ILE A 377 -28.44 -12.89 31.65
CA ILE A 377 -27.98 -14.17 31.10
C ILE A 377 -28.46 -15.40 31.90
N SER A 378 -28.59 -15.27 33.23
CA SER A 378 -29.07 -16.34 34.11
C SER A 378 -30.53 -16.74 33.87
N SER A 379 -31.38 -15.79 33.47
CA SER A 379 -32.79 -16.05 33.15
C SER A 379 -32.97 -16.91 31.89
N HIS A 380 -31.97 -16.93 31.02
CA HIS A 380 -32.01 -17.67 29.75
C HIS A 380 -31.47 -19.11 29.90
N LEU A 381 -30.44 -19.31 30.73
CA LEU A 381 -29.88 -20.63 31.02
C LEU A 381 -30.86 -21.53 31.78
N ASN A 382 -31.70 -20.97 32.64
CA ASN A 382 -32.67 -21.74 33.41
C ASN A 382 -33.86 -22.24 32.58
N LYS A 383 -34.24 -21.56 31.48
CA LYS A 383 -35.30 -22.06 30.58
C LYS A 383 -34.89 -23.35 29.86
N LYS A 384 -33.63 -23.48 29.45
CA LYS A 384 -33.09 -24.70 28.78
C LYS A 384 -32.91 -25.92 29.68
N LYS A 385 -33.09 -25.81 31.00
CA LYS A 385 -33.04 -26.95 31.94
C LYS A 385 -34.42 -27.53 32.27
N THR A 386 -35.49 -26.92 31.77
CA THR A 386 -36.87 -27.29 32.12
C THR A 386 -37.72 -27.69 30.90
N GLU A 387 -37.09 -27.79 29.73
CA GLU A 387 -37.56 -28.48 28.52
C GLU A 387 -36.62 -29.66 28.28
#